data_AF-A0A445JG68-F1
#
_entry.id   AF-A0A445JG68-F1
#
_cell.length_a   1.000
_cell.length_b   1.000
_cell.length_c   1.000
_cell.angle_alpha   90.00
_cell.angle_beta   90.00
_cell.angle_gamma   90.00
#
_symmetry.space_group_name_H-M   'P 1'
#
loop_
_entity.id
_entity.type
_entity.pdbx_description
1 polymer ?
#
loop_
_entity_poly.entity_id
_entity_poly.type
_entity_poly.pdbx_seq_one_letter_code
_entity_poly.pdbx_strand_id
1 'polypeptide(L)'
;MKSFGPIGFADQSLQHMNLCQYIASNVPSLKGFHEKLTQQQNGLSILKALTSVMFSLQGYEFKTNHEEWVKSVKPRLGRGVSERVNAAMNATHDNIKTLYKVRTEMRGAFQHLLKDDGILVIPTVADYPLKLNTEKGFSSEFHDRAFALSSIASISGCCQVAIPLGCHNDCCASISLISAHGVDKFLLNTVLDMYSTLQEQVSVAYALPLLDTNGSMETSELLKEKGNTAFKGRLWNKAVDYYTEAINLNGTNATYYSNRAAAYLELGCFQEAEEDCNMAILHDKKNVKAYLRRGTAREVLLCYKEALKDFQHALVLEPQNKTASLAEKRLRKSTS
;
A
#
# COMPACT_ATOMS: atom_id res chain seq x y z
N MET A 1 -2.25 -2.92 10.79
CA MET A 1 -1.14 -2.71 11.74
C MET A 1 -1.73 -2.28 13.07
N LYS A 2 -1.70 -3.14 14.08
CA LYS A 2 -2.00 -2.75 15.47
C LYS A 2 -0.74 -2.11 16.05
N SER A 3 -0.90 -0.97 16.72
CA SER A 3 0.17 -0.13 17.25
C SER A 3 0.67 -0.64 18.61
N PHE A 4 1.98 -0.45 18.82
CA PHE A 4 2.61 -0.45 20.14
C PHE A 4 2.36 0.91 20.82
N GLY A 5 2.35 0.89 22.15
CA GLY A 5 1.99 2.02 23.03
C GLY A 5 2.95 3.21 23.05
N PRO A 6 2.65 4.24 23.86
CA PRO A 6 3.07 5.63 23.61
C PRO A 6 4.49 5.91 24.13
N ILE A 7 5.26 6.65 23.34
CA ILE A 7 6.42 7.40 23.83
C ILE A 7 6.02 8.86 23.67
N GLY A 8 5.68 9.49 24.79
CA GLY A 8 5.17 10.85 24.83
C GLY A 8 6.30 11.87 24.85
N PHE A 9 6.19 12.90 24.01
CA PHE A 9 6.64 14.26 24.32
C PHE A 9 5.65 15.23 23.69
N ALA A 10 5.03 16.04 24.56
CA ALA A 10 3.90 16.96 24.34
C ALA A 10 2.56 16.28 23.99
N ASP A 11 1.47 16.89 24.45
CA ASP A 11 0.07 16.46 24.49
C ASP A 11 -0.61 16.22 23.11
N GLN A 12 0.10 15.66 22.14
CA GLN A 12 -0.42 15.32 20.82
C GLN A 12 -0.39 13.80 20.62
N SER A 13 -1.58 13.22 20.49
CA SER A 13 -1.76 11.81 20.15
C SER A 13 -1.16 11.49 18.78
N LEU A 14 -0.54 10.30 18.63
CA LEU A 14 -0.14 9.80 17.32
C LEU A 14 -1.38 9.64 16.44
N GLN A 15 -1.53 10.51 15.44
CA GLN A 15 -2.68 10.47 14.53
C GLN A 15 -2.33 9.72 13.26
N HIS A 16 -3.05 8.63 13.01
CA HIS A 16 -2.96 7.93 11.73
C HIS A 16 -3.77 8.68 10.67
N MET A 17 -3.10 9.05 9.58
CA MET A 17 -3.71 9.77 8.46
C MET A 17 -3.49 9.03 7.14
N ASN A 18 -4.53 9.00 6.29
CA ASN A 18 -4.38 8.61 4.90
C ASN A 18 -3.80 9.79 4.09
N LEU A 19 -2.47 9.81 3.96
CA LEU A 19 -1.75 10.90 3.30
C LEU A 19 -2.16 11.10 1.83
N CYS A 20 -2.42 10.01 1.11
CA CYS A 20 -2.85 10.09 -0.28
C CYS A 20 -4.22 10.78 -0.40
N GLN A 21 -5.18 10.39 0.45
CA GLN A 21 -6.50 11.03 0.51
C GLN A 21 -6.42 12.50 0.92
N TYR A 22 -5.52 12.84 1.85
CA TYR A 22 -5.26 14.23 2.24
C TYR A 22 -4.76 15.06 1.05
N ILE A 23 -3.75 14.57 0.32
CA ILE A 23 -3.20 15.25 -0.87
C ILE A 23 -4.29 15.43 -1.94
N ALA A 24 -5.06 14.38 -2.24
CA ALA A 24 -6.15 14.46 -3.24
C ALA A 24 -7.22 15.51 -2.90
N SER A 25 -7.43 15.77 -1.61
CA SER A 25 -8.45 16.70 -1.12
C SER A 25 -7.96 18.15 -1.08
N ASN A 26 -6.66 18.36 -0.80
CA ASN A 26 -6.08 19.69 -0.62
C ASN A 26 -5.30 20.20 -1.85
N VAL A 27 -5.07 19.34 -2.85
CA VAL A 27 -4.30 19.68 -4.07
C VAL A 27 -5.12 19.35 -5.32
N PRO A 28 -6.20 20.14 -5.59
CA PRO A 28 -7.12 19.85 -6.69
C PRO A 28 -6.46 19.90 -8.07
N SER A 29 -5.41 20.70 -8.26
CA SER A 29 -4.72 20.82 -9.55
C SER A 29 -3.97 19.55 -9.95
N LEU A 30 -3.74 18.62 -9.01
CA LEU A 30 -3.11 17.32 -9.27
C LEU A 30 -4.02 16.38 -10.09
N LYS A 31 -5.36 16.58 -10.04
CA LYS A 31 -6.32 15.72 -10.75
C LYS A 31 -6.14 15.73 -12.26
N GLY A 32 -5.65 16.83 -12.84
CA GLY A 32 -5.36 16.93 -14.28
C GLY A 32 -4.24 15.99 -14.76
N PHE A 33 -3.45 15.45 -13.84
CA PHE A 33 -2.36 14.50 -14.13
C PHE A 33 -2.75 13.05 -13.80
N HIS A 34 -4.02 12.79 -13.48
CA HIS A 34 -4.52 11.51 -12.96
C HIS A 34 -5.01 10.53 -14.05
N GLU A 35 -5.18 10.96 -15.31
CA GLU A 35 -5.88 10.16 -16.32
C GLU A 35 -5.03 9.09 -17.03
N LYS A 36 -5.20 7.84 -16.55
CA LYS A 36 -5.26 6.55 -17.29
C LYS A 36 -4.72 5.45 -16.38
N LEU A 37 -5.49 4.93 -15.43
CA LEU A 37 -5.28 3.61 -14.83
C LEU A 37 -6.58 3.21 -14.11
N THR A 38 -7.09 2.04 -14.46
CA THR A 38 -8.39 1.48 -14.07
C THR A 38 -8.60 1.37 -12.56
N GLN A 39 -9.87 1.38 -12.16
CA GLN A 39 -10.39 1.27 -10.79
C GLN A 39 -9.77 0.09 -10.01
N GLN A 40 -8.67 0.30 -9.28
CA GLN A 40 -8.31 -0.41 -8.04
C GLN A 40 -6.94 -0.01 -7.42
N GLN A 41 -6.41 1.21 -7.58
CA GLN A 41 -5.24 1.68 -6.78
C GLN A 41 -5.22 3.21 -6.58
N ASN A 42 -6.12 3.75 -5.74
CA ASN A 42 -6.27 5.21 -5.58
C ASN A 42 -5.07 5.93 -4.94
N GLY A 43 -4.27 5.27 -4.09
CA GLY A 43 -3.15 5.92 -3.40
C GLY A 43 -1.87 6.03 -4.22
N LEU A 44 -1.47 4.93 -4.88
CA LEU A 44 -0.23 4.88 -5.68
C LEU A 44 -0.30 5.80 -6.91
N SER A 45 -1.48 5.98 -7.49
CA SER A 45 -1.69 6.88 -8.62
C SER A 45 -1.44 8.35 -8.26
N ILE A 46 -1.78 8.77 -7.04
CA ILE A 46 -1.55 10.14 -6.54
C ILE A 46 -0.05 10.40 -6.39
N LEU A 47 0.69 9.46 -5.79
CA LEU A 47 2.14 9.58 -5.62
C LEU A 47 2.87 9.53 -6.97
N LYS A 48 2.39 8.72 -7.92
CA LYS A 48 2.88 8.71 -9.31
C LYS A 48 2.64 10.05 -9.99
N ALA A 49 1.46 10.63 -9.85
CA ALA A 49 1.15 11.95 -10.40
C ALA A 49 2.08 13.03 -9.80
N LEU A 50 2.32 13.01 -8.48
CA LEU A 50 3.27 13.93 -7.84
C LEU A 50 4.70 13.75 -8.34
N THR A 51 5.13 12.51 -8.52
CA THR A 51 6.46 12.19 -9.06
C THR A 51 6.62 12.71 -10.49
N SER A 52 5.59 12.54 -11.32
CA SER A 52 5.54 13.09 -12.68
C SER A 52 5.59 14.63 -12.70
N VAL A 53 4.86 15.30 -11.81
CA VAL A 53 4.90 16.75 -11.63
C VAL A 53 6.30 17.20 -11.20
N MET A 54 6.92 16.51 -10.25
CA MET A 54 8.27 16.79 -9.76
C MET A 54 9.30 16.71 -10.89
N PHE A 55 9.29 15.64 -11.68
CA PHE A 55 10.23 15.49 -12.79
C PHE A 55 9.99 16.49 -13.91
N SER A 56 8.73 16.84 -14.18
CA SER A 56 8.39 17.85 -15.19
C SER A 56 8.89 19.24 -14.80
N LEU A 57 8.73 19.62 -13.52
CA LEU A 57 9.27 20.87 -12.98
C LEU A 57 10.80 20.88 -13.02
N GLN A 58 11.45 19.81 -12.55
CA GLN A 58 12.91 19.68 -12.60
C GLN A 58 13.44 19.77 -14.03
N GLY A 59 12.76 19.12 -14.99
CA GLY A 59 13.13 19.16 -16.40
C GLY A 59 13.01 20.56 -16.99
N TYR A 60 11.94 21.29 -16.68
CA TYR A 60 11.77 22.68 -17.09
C TYR A 60 12.86 23.57 -16.50
N GLU A 61 13.04 23.55 -15.18
CA GLU A 61 14.05 24.36 -14.48
C GLU A 61 15.46 24.05 -14.99
N PHE A 62 15.77 22.77 -15.24
CA PHE A 62 17.03 22.36 -15.84
C PHE A 62 17.20 22.93 -17.26
N LYS A 63 16.19 22.80 -18.13
CA LYS A 63 16.26 23.32 -19.49
C LYS A 63 16.47 24.83 -19.48
N THR A 64 15.69 25.57 -18.70
CA THR A 64 15.80 27.02 -18.58
C THR A 64 17.20 27.47 -18.14
N ASN A 65 17.84 26.73 -17.22
CA ASN A 65 19.14 27.11 -16.68
C ASN A 65 20.34 26.57 -17.48
N HIS A 66 20.18 25.49 -18.23
CA HIS A 66 21.31 24.74 -18.80
C HIS A 66 21.18 24.40 -20.29
N GLU A 67 20.13 24.84 -20.99
CA GLU A 67 19.92 24.53 -22.41
C GLU A 67 21.10 24.94 -23.31
N GLU A 68 21.65 26.13 -23.13
CA GLU A 68 22.80 26.60 -23.91
C GLU A 68 24.06 25.77 -23.65
N TRP A 69 24.30 25.41 -22.39
CA TRP A 69 25.43 24.58 -21.99
C TRP A 69 25.34 23.17 -22.59
N VAL A 70 24.16 22.53 -22.53
CA VAL A 70 23.96 21.20 -23.12
C VAL A 70 24.21 21.22 -24.63
N LYS A 71 23.70 22.24 -25.34
CA LYS A 71 23.88 22.39 -26.80
C LYS A 71 25.33 22.63 -27.21
N SER A 72 26.07 23.43 -26.44
CA SER A 72 27.46 23.79 -26.74
C SER A 72 28.46 22.71 -26.36
N VAL A 73 28.39 22.22 -25.12
CA VAL A 73 29.41 21.32 -24.55
C VAL A 73 29.17 19.86 -24.94
N LYS A 74 27.92 19.46 -25.21
CA LYS A 74 27.54 18.05 -25.50
C LYS A 74 28.17 17.07 -24.49
N PRO A 75 27.84 17.21 -23.21
CA PRO A 75 28.49 16.44 -22.14
C PRO A 75 28.32 14.94 -22.33
N ARG A 76 29.36 14.16 -22.00
CA ARG A 76 29.28 12.70 -21.95
C ARG A 76 28.54 12.28 -20.69
N LEU A 77 27.24 11.99 -20.83
CA LEU A 77 26.37 11.59 -19.73
C LEU A 77 26.17 10.07 -19.75
N GLY A 78 26.08 9.46 -18.57
CA GLY A 78 25.66 8.05 -18.44
C GLY A 78 24.24 7.85 -18.96
N ARG A 79 23.91 6.63 -19.42
CA ARG A 79 22.65 6.32 -20.12
C ARG A 79 21.40 6.93 -19.47
N GLY A 80 21.17 6.65 -18.19
CA GLY A 80 19.97 7.13 -17.48
C GLY A 80 19.91 8.66 -17.32
N VAL A 81 21.06 9.32 -17.15
CA VAL A 81 21.13 10.79 -17.07
C VAL A 81 20.90 11.40 -18.45
N SER A 82 21.48 10.81 -19.50
CA SER A 82 21.28 11.26 -20.88
C SER A 82 19.81 11.16 -21.29
N GLU A 83 19.12 10.07 -20.94
CA GLU A 83 17.69 9.90 -21.23
C GLU A 83 16.84 11.01 -20.57
N ARG A 84 17.11 11.34 -19.30
CA ARG A 84 16.41 12.42 -18.58
C ARG A 84 16.71 13.81 -19.14
N VAL A 85 17.97 14.09 -19.46
CA VAL A 85 18.37 15.37 -20.08
C VAL A 85 17.72 15.53 -21.44
N ASN A 86 17.74 14.49 -22.28
CA ASN A 86 17.09 14.53 -23.59
C ASN A 86 15.56 14.72 -23.46
N ALA A 87 14.92 14.04 -22.51
CA ALA A 87 13.49 14.24 -22.25
C ALA A 87 13.18 15.68 -21.83
N ALA A 88 14.00 16.28 -20.96
CA ALA A 88 13.86 17.68 -20.55
C ALA A 88 14.04 18.66 -21.73
N MET A 89 15.05 18.43 -22.57
CA MET A 89 15.32 19.28 -23.74
C MET A 89 14.18 19.25 -24.77
N ASN A 90 13.57 18.09 -24.96
CA ASN A 90 12.49 17.87 -25.93
C ASN A 90 11.09 18.22 -25.41
N ALA A 91 10.93 18.47 -24.11
CA ALA A 91 9.62 18.77 -23.51
C ALA A 91 9.05 20.12 -24.00
N THR A 92 7.74 20.14 -24.25
CA THR A 92 6.93 21.35 -24.45
C THR A 92 6.36 21.81 -23.11
N HIS A 93 6.39 23.11 -22.85
CA HIS A 93 6.11 23.67 -21.52
C HIS A 93 4.72 24.30 -21.40
N ASP A 94 3.77 23.85 -22.23
CA ASP A 94 2.41 24.42 -22.28
C ASP A 94 1.68 24.28 -20.92
N ASN A 95 2.05 23.27 -20.13
CA ASN A 95 1.45 22.96 -18.83
C ASN A 95 2.19 23.57 -17.62
N ILE A 96 3.21 24.40 -17.82
CA ILE A 96 4.09 24.86 -16.72
C ILE A 96 3.35 25.63 -15.61
N LYS A 97 2.34 26.43 -15.99
CA LYS A 97 1.51 27.17 -15.03
C LYS A 97 0.76 26.22 -14.08
N THR A 98 0.25 25.11 -14.62
CA THR A 98 -0.44 24.08 -13.83
C THR A 98 0.52 23.35 -12.90
N LEU A 99 1.75 23.07 -13.35
CA LEU A 99 2.78 22.43 -12.54
C LEU A 99 3.17 23.29 -11.32
N TYR A 100 3.42 24.59 -11.52
CA TYR A 100 3.70 25.50 -10.40
C TYR A 100 2.48 25.66 -9.49
N LYS A 101 1.26 25.62 -10.02
CA LYS A 101 0.04 25.64 -9.21
C LYS A 101 -0.03 24.44 -8.26
N VAL A 102 0.28 23.23 -8.74
CA VAL A 102 0.38 22.02 -7.89
C VAL A 102 1.42 22.22 -6.78
N ARG A 103 2.59 22.78 -7.10
CA ARG A 103 3.65 23.08 -6.10
C ARG A 103 3.16 24.04 -5.02
N THR A 104 2.45 25.09 -5.40
CA THR A 104 1.90 26.08 -4.44
C THR A 104 0.80 25.46 -3.57
N GLU A 105 -0.11 24.69 -4.14
CA GLU A 105 -1.16 23.98 -3.39
C GLU A 105 -0.55 22.97 -2.40
N MET A 106 0.43 22.19 -2.81
CA MET A 106 1.16 21.26 -1.93
C MET A 106 1.84 21.99 -0.77
N ARG A 107 2.51 23.11 -1.04
CA ARG A 107 3.14 23.93 0.00
C ARG A 107 2.11 24.44 1.02
N GLY A 108 0.99 24.98 0.55
CA GLY A 108 -0.09 25.45 1.41
C GLY A 108 -0.72 24.35 2.26
N ALA A 109 -0.98 23.19 1.64
CA ALA A 109 -1.55 22.03 2.32
C ALA A 109 -0.62 21.53 3.45
N PHE A 110 0.66 21.35 3.18
CA PHE A 110 1.59 20.83 4.18
C PHE A 110 1.95 21.85 5.26
N GLN A 111 1.97 23.15 4.94
CA GLN A 111 2.08 24.20 5.96
C GLN A 111 0.89 24.15 6.93
N HIS A 112 -0.33 23.93 6.41
CA HIS A 112 -1.53 23.81 7.24
C HIS A 112 -1.56 22.52 8.06
N LEU A 113 -1.11 21.41 7.47
CA LEU A 113 -1.07 20.10 8.11
C LEU A 113 -0.07 20.04 9.27
N LEU A 114 1.15 20.50 9.03
CA LEU A 114 2.27 20.33 9.97
C LEU A 114 2.41 21.50 10.94
N LYS A 115 1.91 22.70 10.59
CA LYS A 115 2.10 23.90 11.42
C LYS A 115 3.59 24.06 11.78
N ASP A 116 3.90 24.60 12.96
CA ASP A 116 5.28 24.88 13.38
C ASP A 116 5.92 23.71 14.17
N ASP A 117 5.12 22.79 14.71
CA ASP A 117 5.53 21.73 15.63
C ASP A 117 5.23 20.31 15.12
N GLY A 118 4.52 20.17 13.99
CA GLY A 118 4.12 18.88 13.45
C GLY A 118 5.25 18.16 12.70
N ILE A 119 5.32 16.86 12.93
CA ILE A 119 6.25 15.96 12.24
C ILE A 119 5.46 14.82 11.61
N LEU A 120 5.61 14.67 10.30
CA LEU A 120 5.11 13.53 9.54
C LEU A 120 6.19 12.45 9.49
N VAL A 121 5.84 11.25 9.92
CA VAL A 121 6.70 10.06 9.86
C VAL A 121 6.23 9.16 8.72
N ILE A 122 7.10 8.89 7.74
CA ILE A 122 6.82 7.97 6.63
C ILE A 122 8.03 7.06 6.37
N PRO A 123 7.87 5.89 5.73
CA PRO A 123 9.00 5.16 5.17
C PRO A 123 9.78 6.05 4.18
N THR A 124 11.10 5.92 4.09
CA THR A 124 11.87 6.71 3.12
C THR A 124 11.62 6.25 1.68
N VAL A 125 11.49 4.94 1.48
CA VAL A 125 11.21 4.30 0.20
C VAL A 125 10.03 3.36 0.38
N ALA A 126 9.18 3.26 -0.64
CA ALA A 126 7.96 2.45 -0.59
C ALA A 126 8.21 0.94 -0.78
N ASP A 127 9.41 0.53 -1.17
CA ASP A 127 9.74 -0.83 -1.61
C ASP A 127 11.19 -1.21 -1.27
N TYR A 128 11.50 -2.49 -1.38
CA TYR A 128 12.83 -3.05 -1.08
C TYR A 128 13.89 -2.55 -2.08
N PRO A 129 15.13 -2.29 -1.62
CA PRO A 129 16.22 -1.96 -2.53
C PRO A 129 16.45 -3.09 -3.54
N LEU A 130 16.54 -2.75 -4.83
CA LEU A 130 16.80 -3.74 -5.88
C LEU A 130 18.21 -4.32 -5.73
N LYS A 131 18.35 -5.63 -5.93
CA LYS A 131 19.66 -6.30 -5.98
C LYS A 131 20.47 -5.79 -7.19
N LEU A 132 21.74 -5.49 -6.98
CA LEU A 132 22.68 -5.08 -8.02
C LEU A 132 22.69 -6.12 -9.17
N ASN A 133 22.76 -5.67 -10.42
CA ASN A 133 22.83 -6.48 -11.64
C ASN A 133 21.56 -7.25 -12.04
N THR A 134 20.38 -6.84 -11.56
CA THR A 134 19.13 -7.37 -12.13
C THR A 134 18.97 -6.80 -13.56
N GLU A 135 19.10 -7.64 -14.59
CA GLU A 135 19.01 -7.25 -16.03
C GLU A 135 17.66 -6.64 -16.47
N LYS A 136 16.67 -6.57 -15.56
CA LYS A 136 15.46 -5.78 -15.78
C LYS A 136 15.88 -4.31 -15.76
N GLY A 137 16.07 -3.74 -16.95
CA GLY A 137 16.35 -2.31 -17.13
C GLY A 137 15.46 -1.45 -16.23
N PHE A 138 16.00 -0.33 -15.75
CA PHE A 138 15.31 0.63 -14.88
C PHE A 138 13.93 0.97 -15.46
N SER A 139 12.91 0.22 -15.02
CA SER A 139 11.53 0.44 -15.44
C SER A 139 11.11 1.82 -14.92
N SER A 140 10.29 2.54 -15.67
CA SER A 140 9.63 3.76 -15.16
C SER A 140 8.93 3.50 -13.82
N GLU A 141 8.43 2.28 -13.60
CA GLU A 141 7.82 1.85 -12.34
C GLU A 141 8.78 1.80 -11.14
N PHE A 142 10.09 1.62 -11.37
CA PHE A 142 11.07 1.67 -10.27
C PHE A 142 11.30 3.10 -9.82
N HIS A 143 11.50 4.02 -10.77
CA HIS A 143 11.68 5.44 -10.44
C HIS A 143 10.44 6.03 -9.78
N ASP A 144 9.25 5.69 -10.27
CA ASP A 144 7.98 6.08 -9.64
C ASP A 144 7.91 5.64 -8.18
N ARG A 145 8.36 4.41 -7.87
CA ARG A 145 8.34 3.87 -6.50
C ARG A 145 9.44 4.43 -5.61
N ALA A 146 10.65 4.59 -6.15
CA ALA A 146 11.80 5.11 -5.42
C ALA A 146 11.61 6.57 -4.99
N PHE A 147 10.97 7.37 -5.84
CA PHE A 147 10.79 8.81 -5.60
C PHE A 147 9.38 9.19 -5.11
N ALA A 148 8.43 8.25 -5.07
CA ALA A 148 7.05 8.50 -4.64
C ALA A 148 6.97 9.28 -3.32
N LEU A 149 7.67 8.82 -2.28
CA LEU A 149 7.59 9.41 -0.94
C LEU A 149 8.46 10.65 -0.81
N SER A 150 9.64 10.70 -1.44
CA SER A 150 10.48 11.90 -1.45
C SER A 150 9.86 13.05 -2.25
N SER A 151 9.01 12.75 -3.24
CA SER A 151 8.32 13.77 -4.03
C SER A 151 7.45 14.69 -3.17
N ILE A 152 6.96 14.18 -2.03
CA ILE A 152 6.15 14.93 -1.08
C ILE A 152 6.94 16.12 -0.52
N ALA A 153 8.11 15.85 0.07
CA ALA A 153 9.00 16.90 0.58
C ALA A 153 9.52 17.80 -0.54
N SER A 154 9.91 17.21 -1.68
CA SER A 154 10.45 17.97 -2.81
C SER A 154 9.47 18.99 -3.40
N ILE A 155 8.18 18.63 -3.53
CA ILE A 155 7.16 19.52 -4.12
C ILE A 155 6.64 20.51 -3.07
N SER A 156 6.38 20.06 -1.84
CA SER A 156 5.91 20.95 -0.76
C SER A 156 6.97 21.95 -0.31
N GLY A 157 8.26 21.60 -0.42
CA GLY A 157 9.37 22.35 0.17
C GLY A 157 9.56 22.08 1.67
N CYS A 158 8.88 21.08 2.23
CA CYS A 158 9.12 20.63 3.58
C CYS A 158 10.56 20.15 3.77
N CYS A 159 11.11 20.34 4.97
CA CYS A 159 12.40 19.75 5.31
C CYS A 159 12.22 18.27 5.68
N GLN A 160 13.20 17.44 5.32
CA GLN A 160 13.14 15.99 5.47
C GLN A 160 14.47 15.47 6.02
N VAL A 161 14.40 14.62 7.05
CA VAL A 161 15.54 13.87 7.58
C VAL A 161 15.26 12.38 7.41
N ALA A 162 16.15 11.67 6.72
CA ALA A 162 16.10 10.22 6.59
C ALA A 162 16.97 9.57 7.67
N ILE A 163 16.36 8.75 8.53
CA ILE A 163 17.04 7.99 9.56
C ILE A 163 17.17 6.54 9.09
N PRO A 164 18.39 6.03 8.85
CA PRO A 164 18.60 4.61 8.61
C PRO A 164 18.32 3.84 9.89
N LEU A 165 17.46 2.82 9.79
CA LEU A 165 17.18 1.90 10.90
C LEU A 165 18.14 0.70 10.89
N GLY A 166 18.91 0.52 9.83
CA GLY A 166 19.86 -0.59 9.68
C GLY A 166 19.38 -1.60 8.65
N CYS A 167 20.10 -2.73 8.56
CA CYS A 167 19.83 -3.77 7.59
C CYS A 167 19.57 -5.09 8.31
N HIS A 168 18.51 -5.78 7.90
CA HIS A 168 18.13 -7.09 8.39
C HIS A 168 17.88 -8.00 7.20
N ASN A 169 18.63 -9.11 7.07
CA ASN A 169 18.56 -10.09 5.98
C ASN A 169 18.58 -9.45 4.56
N ASP A 170 19.60 -8.66 4.28
CA ASP A 170 19.79 -7.88 3.02
C ASP A 170 18.73 -6.80 2.72
N CYS A 171 17.76 -6.58 3.63
CA CYS A 171 16.82 -5.48 3.53
C CYS A 171 17.22 -4.34 4.47
N CYS A 172 17.62 -3.20 3.89
CA CYS A 172 17.86 -1.99 4.66
C CYS A 172 16.58 -1.17 4.77
N ALA A 173 16.21 -0.81 6.01
CA ALA A 173 15.04 0.00 6.28
C ALA A 173 15.46 1.40 6.72
N SER A 174 14.65 2.40 6.34
CA SER A 174 14.82 3.77 6.81
C SER A 174 13.47 4.47 6.91
N ILE A 175 13.40 5.42 7.83
CA ILE A 175 12.23 6.29 8.01
C ILE A 175 12.62 7.72 7.65
N SER A 176 11.65 8.46 7.14
CA SER A 176 11.77 9.89 6.87
C SER A 176 10.87 10.66 7.83
N LEU A 177 11.44 11.64 8.50
CA LEU A 177 10.74 12.62 9.31
C LEU A 177 10.65 13.92 8.49
N ILE A 178 9.44 14.42 8.31
CA ILE A 178 9.14 15.60 7.49
C ILE A 178 8.43 16.63 8.36
N SER A 179 8.94 17.86 8.41
CA SER A 179 8.27 18.99 9.06
C SER A 179 8.06 20.15 8.08
N ALA A 180 7.38 21.20 8.52
CA ALA A 180 7.06 22.34 7.67
C ALA A 180 8.32 23.01 7.06
N HIS A 181 8.10 23.86 6.06
CA HIS A 181 9.19 24.57 5.41
C HIS A 181 9.82 25.60 6.37
N GLY A 182 11.14 25.55 6.54
CA GLY A 182 11.90 26.53 7.35
C GLY A 182 12.01 26.21 8.84
N VAL A 183 11.55 25.03 9.28
CA VAL A 183 11.69 24.54 10.66
C VAL A 183 12.77 23.46 10.80
N ASP A 184 13.82 23.53 9.98
CA ASP A 184 14.91 22.56 9.93
C ASP A 184 15.59 22.35 11.29
N LYS A 185 15.81 23.43 12.05
CA LYS A 185 16.41 23.36 13.38
C LYS A 185 15.55 22.56 14.37
N PHE A 186 14.24 22.76 14.32
CA PHE A 186 13.30 22.01 15.15
C PHE A 186 13.35 20.52 14.78
N LEU A 187 13.28 20.20 13.49
CA LEU A 187 13.34 18.82 13.01
C LEU A 187 14.62 18.11 13.44
N LEU A 188 15.78 18.76 13.27
CA LEU A 188 17.07 18.19 13.64
C LEU A 188 17.21 17.98 15.15
N ASN A 189 16.77 18.94 15.96
CA ASN A 189 16.79 18.78 17.42
C ASN A 189 15.92 17.60 17.85
N THR A 190 14.69 17.51 17.33
CA THR A 190 13.79 16.39 17.64
C THR A 190 14.35 15.05 17.20
N VAL A 191 14.98 14.99 16.03
CA VAL A 191 15.68 13.78 15.56
C VAL A 191 16.78 13.37 16.52
N LEU A 192 17.63 14.31 16.96
CA LEU A 192 18.73 14.03 17.87
C LEU A 192 18.22 13.50 19.22
N ASP A 193 17.15 14.07 19.74
CA ASP A 193 16.53 13.64 21.00
C ASP A 193 15.90 12.24 20.89
N MET A 194 15.29 11.93 19.74
CA MET A 194 14.63 10.65 19.51
C MET A 194 15.58 9.52 19.06
N TYR A 195 16.77 9.84 18.52
CA TYR A 195 17.60 8.88 17.81
C TYR A 195 18.02 7.68 18.66
N SER A 196 18.43 7.90 19.90
CA SER A 196 18.81 6.82 20.84
C SER A 196 17.63 5.88 21.11
N THR A 197 16.46 6.45 21.40
CA THR A 197 15.23 5.70 21.65
C THR A 197 14.82 4.89 20.43
N LEU A 198 14.92 5.48 19.23
CA LEU A 198 14.64 4.78 17.97
C LEU A 198 15.60 3.61 17.75
N GLN A 199 16.91 3.79 17.98
CA GLN A 199 17.91 2.73 17.86
C GLN A 199 17.64 1.55 18.80
N GLU A 200 17.23 1.82 20.04
CA GLU A 200 16.85 0.79 21.01
C GLU A 200 15.61 0.01 20.53
N GLN A 201 14.56 0.71 20.10
CA GLN A 201 13.34 0.06 19.62
C GLN A 201 13.56 -0.76 18.35
N VAL A 202 14.43 -0.30 17.46
CA VAL A 202 14.83 -1.06 16.27
C VAL A 202 15.60 -2.31 16.66
N SER A 203 16.51 -2.21 17.63
CA SER A 203 17.26 -3.37 18.13
C SER A 203 16.32 -4.42 18.72
N VAL A 204 15.29 -4.01 19.46
CA VAL A 204 14.22 -4.90 19.94
C VAL A 204 13.44 -5.49 18.77
N ALA A 205 13.06 -4.67 17.78
CA ALA A 205 12.30 -5.13 16.61
C ALA A 205 13.08 -6.12 15.73
N TYR A 206 14.41 -5.99 15.62
CA TYR A 206 15.27 -6.94 14.92
C TYR A 206 15.69 -8.15 15.77
N ALA A 207 15.64 -8.04 17.10
CA ALA A 207 15.79 -9.18 17.99
C ALA A 207 14.54 -10.08 18.01
N LEU A 208 13.38 -9.54 17.59
CA LEU A 208 12.21 -10.34 17.27
C LEU A 208 12.47 -11.03 15.92
N PRO A 209 12.30 -12.37 15.82
CA PRO A 209 12.48 -13.06 14.54
C PRO A 209 11.45 -12.54 13.52
N LEU A 210 11.90 -11.77 12.53
CA LEU A 210 11.09 -11.38 11.38
C LEU A 210 11.37 -12.31 10.20
N LEU A 211 10.33 -13.11 9.95
CA LEU A 211 10.04 -14.04 8.86
C LEU A 211 10.73 -13.76 7.52
N ASP A 212 11.79 -14.52 7.27
CA ASP A 212 12.43 -14.65 5.96
C ASP A 212 11.44 -15.04 4.87
N THR A 213 11.61 -14.51 3.66
CA THR A 213 10.70 -14.69 2.53
C THR A 213 10.64 -16.10 1.95
N ASN A 214 11.58 -16.99 2.29
CA ASN A 214 11.45 -18.44 2.07
C ASN A 214 10.72 -19.15 3.22
N GLY A 215 10.73 -18.57 4.42
CA GLY A 215 9.89 -18.96 5.56
C GLY A 215 8.49 -18.35 5.53
N SER A 216 8.23 -17.29 4.75
CA SER A 216 6.92 -16.62 4.64
C SER A 216 5.81 -17.58 4.21
N MET A 217 6.11 -18.50 3.28
CA MET A 217 5.16 -19.53 2.87
C MET A 217 4.94 -20.58 3.97
N GLU A 218 5.99 -21.06 4.62
CA GLU A 218 5.86 -22.02 5.73
C GLU A 218 5.13 -21.41 6.94
N THR A 219 5.30 -20.11 7.15
CA THR A 219 4.73 -19.40 8.30
C THR A 219 3.32 -18.89 8.05
N SER A 220 2.96 -18.53 6.80
CA SER A 220 1.57 -18.35 6.40
C SER A 220 0.79 -19.67 6.51
N GLU A 221 1.42 -20.81 6.17
CA GLU A 221 0.84 -22.14 6.38
C GLU A 221 0.72 -22.49 7.87
N LEU A 222 1.72 -22.17 8.71
CA LEU A 222 1.63 -22.35 10.16
C LEU A 222 0.52 -21.49 10.79
N LEU A 223 0.38 -20.22 10.38
CA LEU A 223 -0.69 -19.33 10.82
C LEU A 223 -2.06 -19.85 10.37
N LYS A 224 -2.16 -20.37 9.15
CA LYS A 224 -3.37 -21.08 8.69
C LYS A 224 -3.66 -22.28 9.58
N GLU A 225 -2.69 -23.10 9.97
CA GLU A 225 -2.93 -24.23 10.89
C GLU A 225 -3.31 -23.80 12.31
N LYS A 226 -2.74 -22.69 12.83
CA LYS A 226 -3.19 -22.08 14.08
C LYS A 226 -4.63 -21.58 13.97
N GLY A 227 -4.98 -20.93 12.87
CA GLY A 227 -6.35 -20.53 12.55
C GLY A 227 -7.31 -21.73 12.48
N ASN A 228 -6.89 -22.83 11.84
CA ASN A 228 -7.67 -24.07 11.77
C ASN A 228 -7.90 -24.65 13.17
N THR A 229 -6.87 -24.62 14.02
CA THR A 229 -6.94 -25.12 15.40
C THR A 229 -7.87 -24.25 16.25
N ALA A 230 -7.76 -22.92 16.14
CA ALA A 230 -8.66 -21.98 16.80
C ALA A 230 -10.11 -22.15 16.33
N PHE A 231 -10.33 -22.35 15.03
CA PHE A 231 -11.63 -22.62 14.44
C PHE A 231 -12.24 -23.93 14.99
N LYS A 232 -11.47 -25.02 15.04
CA LYS A 232 -11.90 -26.28 15.67
C LYS A 232 -12.25 -26.09 17.16
N GLY A 233 -11.50 -25.22 17.85
CA GLY A 233 -11.76 -24.82 19.23
C GLY A 233 -12.92 -23.84 19.43
N ARG A 234 -13.66 -23.48 18.38
CA ARG A 234 -14.74 -22.47 18.39
C ARG A 234 -14.29 -21.07 18.84
N LEU A 235 -12.99 -20.77 18.74
CA LEU A 235 -12.41 -19.47 19.04
C LEU A 235 -12.40 -18.61 17.77
N TRP A 236 -13.59 -18.22 17.31
CA TRP A 236 -13.79 -17.63 15.98
C TRP A 236 -13.00 -16.35 15.76
N ASN A 237 -13.00 -15.42 16.72
CA ASN A 237 -12.23 -14.17 16.64
C ASN A 237 -10.72 -14.42 16.51
N LYS A 238 -10.18 -15.38 17.27
CA LYS A 238 -8.75 -15.76 17.15
C LYS A 238 -8.45 -16.43 15.81
N ALA A 239 -9.39 -17.21 15.28
CA ALA A 239 -9.24 -17.79 13.95
C ALA A 239 -9.17 -16.69 12.87
N VAL A 240 -10.03 -15.68 12.96
CA VAL A 240 -10.02 -14.50 12.08
C VAL A 240 -8.68 -13.77 12.15
N ASP A 241 -8.15 -13.51 13.36
CA ASP A 241 -6.86 -12.87 13.55
C ASP A 241 -5.73 -13.65 12.86
N TYR A 242 -5.63 -14.96 13.10
CA TYR A 242 -4.58 -15.80 12.49
C TYR A 242 -4.69 -15.90 10.96
N TYR A 243 -5.89 -16.03 10.40
CA TYR A 243 -6.04 -16.03 8.95
C TYR A 243 -5.73 -14.65 8.35
N THR A 244 -6.02 -13.57 9.06
CA THR A 244 -5.67 -12.21 8.63
C THR A 244 -4.16 -12.02 8.59
N GLU A 245 -3.44 -12.51 9.59
CA GLU A 245 -1.97 -12.53 9.58
C GLU A 245 -1.44 -13.37 8.42
N ALA A 246 -2.00 -14.56 8.16
CA ALA A 246 -1.63 -15.39 7.02
C ALA A 246 -1.84 -14.69 5.66
N ILE A 247 -2.94 -13.97 5.50
CA ILE A 247 -3.25 -13.16 4.31
C ILE A 247 -2.26 -12.00 4.14
N ASN A 248 -1.89 -11.33 5.23
CA ASN A 248 -0.91 -10.23 5.18
C ASN A 248 0.47 -10.72 4.73
N LEU A 249 0.84 -11.97 5.05
CA LEU A 249 2.08 -12.59 4.60
C LEU A 249 2.00 -13.10 3.16
N ASN A 250 0.88 -13.74 2.79
CA ASN A 250 0.65 -14.25 1.44
C ASN A 250 -0.83 -14.11 1.04
N GLY A 251 -1.15 -12.96 0.44
CA GLY A 251 -2.49 -12.62 -0.01
C GLY A 251 -2.92 -13.28 -1.33
N THR A 252 -2.18 -14.26 -1.85
CA THR A 252 -2.54 -14.93 -3.11
C THR A 252 -3.20 -16.30 -2.91
N ASN A 253 -3.19 -16.83 -1.67
CA ASN A 253 -3.74 -18.15 -1.38
C ASN A 253 -5.25 -18.07 -1.07
N ALA A 254 -6.06 -18.59 -1.99
CA ALA A 254 -7.52 -18.65 -1.86
C ALA A 254 -8.01 -19.35 -0.58
N THR A 255 -7.22 -20.29 -0.03
CA THR A 255 -7.59 -21.06 1.17
C THR A 255 -7.70 -20.17 2.41
N TYR A 256 -6.84 -19.16 2.55
CA TYR A 256 -6.84 -18.30 3.73
C TYR A 256 -8.11 -17.46 3.79
N TYR A 257 -8.47 -16.81 2.68
CA TYR A 257 -9.72 -16.08 2.53
C TYR A 257 -10.93 -16.99 2.75
N SER A 258 -10.95 -18.17 2.12
CA SER A 258 -12.06 -19.11 2.28
C SER A 258 -12.23 -19.55 3.75
N ASN A 259 -11.13 -19.80 4.47
CA ASN A 259 -11.18 -20.21 5.86
C ASN A 259 -11.55 -19.07 6.81
N ARG A 260 -11.12 -17.84 6.52
CA ARG A 260 -11.56 -16.65 7.27
C ARG A 260 -13.04 -16.36 7.05
N ALA A 261 -13.55 -16.52 5.83
CA ALA A 261 -14.98 -16.46 5.54
C ALA A 261 -15.79 -17.47 6.37
N ALA A 262 -15.25 -18.68 6.59
CA ALA A 262 -15.89 -19.66 7.46
C ALA A 262 -16.01 -19.17 8.91
N ALA A 263 -14.96 -18.52 9.43
CA ALA A 263 -14.98 -17.95 10.78
C ALA A 263 -15.96 -16.77 10.88
N TYR A 264 -16.05 -15.95 9.84
CA TYR A 264 -17.04 -14.87 9.77
C TYR A 264 -18.49 -15.38 9.71
N LEU A 265 -18.75 -16.49 9.02
CA LEU A 265 -20.07 -17.13 9.02
C LEU A 265 -20.49 -17.56 10.44
N GLU A 266 -19.57 -18.15 11.22
CA GLU A 266 -19.84 -18.56 12.61
C GLU A 266 -20.02 -17.35 13.55
N LEU A 267 -19.43 -16.20 13.22
CA LEU A 267 -19.59 -14.94 13.95
C LEU A 267 -20.86 -14.16 13.55
N GLY A 268 -21.54 -14.55 12.48
CA GLY A 268 -22.67 -13.80 11.91
C GLY A 268 -22.26 -12.58 11.07
N CYS A 269 -20.98 -12.45 10.72
CA CYS A 269 -20.43 -11.40 9.86
C CYS A 269 -20.61 -11.80 8.38
N PHE A 270 -21.85 -11.79 7.89
CA PHE A 270 -22.17 -12.35 6.58
C PHE A 270 -21.64 -11.53 5.40
N GLN A 271 -21.52 -10.21 5.55
CA GLN A 271 -20.98 -9.33 4.50
C GLN A 271 -19.47 -9.56 4.31
N GLU A 272 -18.73 -9.60 5.42
CA GLU A 272 -17.29 -9.89 5.43
C GLU A 272 -17.01 -11.30 4.92
N ALA A 273 -17.87 -12.27 5.24
CA ALA A 273 -17.78 -13.62 4.68
C ALA A 273 -17.97 -13.64 3.15
N GLU A 274 -18.91 -12.85 2.61
CA GLU A 274 -19.11 -12.74 1.17
C GLU A 274 -17.89 -12.10 0.48
N GLU A 275 -17.36 -11.01 1.03
CA GLU A 275 -16.17 -10.33 0.51
C GLU A 275 -14.95 -11.27 0.46
N ASP A 276 -14.68 -12.01 1.54
CA ASP A 276 -13.60 -12.98 1.58
C ASP A 276 -13.82 -14.13 0.58
N CYS A 277 -15.06 -14.58 0.39
CA CYS A 277 -15.33 -15.58 -0.63
C CYS A 277 -15.13 -15.04 -2.06
N ASN A 278 -15.43 -13.76 -2.31
CA ASN A 278 -15.14 -13.11 -3.59
C ASN A 278 -13.63 -13.11 -3.86
N MET A 279 -12.82 -12.76 -2.86
CA MET A 279 -11.36 -12.82 -2.97
C MET A 279 -10.86 -14.25 -3.17
N ALA A 280 -11.38 -15.23 -2.42
CA ALA A 280 -11.02 -16.63 -2.60
C ALA A 280 -11.28 -17.13 -4.03
N ILE A 281 -12.43 -16.78 -4.61
CA ILE A 281 -12.81 -17.16 -5.99
C ILE A 281 -11.99 -16.41 -7.04
N LEU A 282 -11.62 -15.17 -6.77
CA LEU A 282 -10.72 -14.39 -7.63
C LEU A 282 -9.36 -15.10 -7.77
N HIS A 283 -8.82 -15.62 -6.67
CA HIS A 283 -7.54 -16.33 -6.63
C HIS A 283 -7.63 -17.78 -7.11
N ASP A 284 -8.70 -18.50 -6.77
CA ASP A 284 -8.95 -19.87 -7.25
C ASP A 284 -10.43 -20.07 -7.61
N LYS A 285 -10.70 -20.02 -8.92
CA LYS A 285 -12.04 -20.24 -9.49
C LYS A 285 -12.56 -21.67 -9.31
N LYS A 286 -11.72 -22.62 -8.90
CA LYS A 286 -12.12 -24.01 -8.63
C LYS A 286 -12.38 -24.28 -7.15
N ASN A 287 -12.31 -23.27 -6.28
CA ASN A 287 -12.51 -23.42 -4.85
C ASN A 287 -13.98 -23.63 -4.49
N VAL A 288 -14.43 -24.89 -4.47
CA VAL A 288 -15.83 -25.27 -4.17
C VAL A 288 -16.29 -24.76 -2.80
N LYS A 289 -15.41 -24.78 -1.79
CA LYS A 289 -15.75 -24.30 -0.44
C LYS A 289 -16.07 -22.81 -0.43
N ALA A 290 -15.39 -21.99 -1.24
CA ALA A 290 -15.67 -20.57 -1.34
C ALA A 290 -17.07 -20.31 -1.95
N TYR A 291 -17.46 -21.05 -2.99
CA TYR A 291 -18.81 -20.96 -3.55
C TYR A 291 -19.89 -21.39 -2.54
N LEU A 292 -19.68 -22.49 -1.82
CA LEU A 292 -20.59 -22.95 -0.77
C LEU A 292 -20.76 -21.89 0.33
N ARG A 293 -19.65 -21.35 0.84
CA ARG A 293 -19.64 -20.36 1.91
C ARG A 293 -20.29 -19.05 1.47
N ARG A 294 -20.01 -18.57 0.26
CA ARG A 294 -20.65 -17.37 -0.31
C ARG A 294 -22.14 -17.58 -0.52
N GLY A 295 -22.55 -18.75 -1.01
CA GLY A 295 -23.95 -19.12 -1.15
C GLY A 295 -24.68 -19.09 0.18
N THR A 296 -24.07 -19.62 1.24
CA THR A 296 -24.62 -19.56 2.61
C THR A 296 -24.72 -18.13 3.13
N ALA A 297 -23.67 -17.31 2.97
CA ALA A 297 -23.70 -15.89 3.38
C ALA A 297 -24.83 -15.14 2.67
N ARG A 298 -24.94 -15.30 1.35
CA ARG A 298 -25.97 -14.66 0.51
C ARG A 298 -27.38 -15.13 0.82
N GLU A 299 -27.57 -16.40 1.16
CA GLU A 299 -28.87 -16.92 1.59
C GLU A 299 -29.33 -16.22 2.88
N VAL A 300 -28.43 -16.03 3.85
CA VAL A 300 -28.77 -15.30 5.09
C VAL A 300 -29.00 -13.80 4.83
N LEU A 301 -28.26 -13.21 3.88
CA LEU A 301 -28.46 -11.84 3.42
C LEU A 301 -29.69 -11.67 2.50
N LEU A 302 -30.51 -12.73 2.31
CA LEU A 302 -31.72 -12.74 1.48
C LEU A 302 -31.45 -12.54 -0.04
N CYS A 303 -30.19 -12.69 -0.48
CA CYS A 303 -29.77 -12.66 -1.88
C CYS A 303 -29.93 -14.05 -2.52
N TYR A 304 -31.17 -14.54 -2.57
CA TYR A 304 -31.47 -15.93 -2.93
C TYR A 304 -31.09 -16.31 -4.37
N LYS A 305 -31.19 -15.38 -5.32
CA LYS A 305 -30.86 -15.65 -6.73
C LYS A 305 -29.36 -15.86 -6.92
N GLU A 306 -28.56 -15.05 -6.24
CA GLU A 306 -27.11 -15.09 -6.23
C GLU A 306 -26.61 -16.32 -5.47
N ALA A 307 -27.22 -16.63 -4.33
CA ALA A 307 -26.94 -17.85 -3.56
C ALA A 307 -27.21 -19.12 -4.39
N LEU A 308 -28.34 -19.17 -5.12
CA LEU A 308 -28.66 -20.29 -6.00
C LEU A 308 -27.60 -20.50 -7.08
N LYS A 309 -27.12 -19.42 -7.71
CA LYS A 309 -26.04 -19.49 -8.71
C LYS A 309 -24.75 -20.06 -8.12
N ASP A 310 -24.40 -19.67 -6.89
CA ASP A 310 -23.21 -20.18 -6.21
C ASP A 310 -23.31 -21.67 -5.91
N PHE A 311 -24.46 -22.16 -5.42
CA PHE A 311 -24.67 -23.59 -5.19
C PHE A 311 -24.69 -24.40 -6.49
N GLN A 312 -25.29 -23.87 -7.57
CA GLN A 312 -25.23 -24.50 -8.89
C GLN A 312 -23.80 -24.59 -9.41
N HIS A 313 -23.01 -23.53 -9.25
CA HIS A 313 -21.62 -23.54 -9.67
C HIS A 313 -20.79 -24.55 -8.85
N ALA A 314 -21.05 -24.64 -7.53
CA ALA A 314 -20.44 -25.67 -6.70
C ALA A 314 -20.78 -27.09 -7.17
N LEU A 315 -22.00 -27.34 -7.67
CA LEU A 315 -22.39 -28.64 -8.27
C LEU A 315 -21.77 -28.88 -9.65
N VAL A 316 -21.48 -27.84 -10.43
CA VAL A 316 -20.71 -27.99 -11.68
C VAL A 316 -19.29 -28.46 -11.38
N LEU A 317 -18.67 -27.94 -10.32
CA LEU A 317 -17.33 -28.32 -9.88
C LEU A 317 -17.30 -29.67 -9.15
N GLU A 318 -18.28 -29.93 -8.28
CA GLU A 318 -18.47 -31.18 -7.53
C GLU A 318 -19.93 -31.68 -7.61
N PRO A 319 -20.28 -32.47 -8.64
CA PRO A 319 -21.65 -32.92 -8.87
C PRO A 319 -22.29 -33.74 -7.73
N GLN A 320 -21.47 -34.37 -6.90
CA GLN A 320 -21.91 -35.19 -5.77
C GLN A 320 -21.94 -34.44 -4.43
N ASN A 321 -21.72 -33.12 -4.43
CA ASN A 321 -21.70 -32.32 -3.21
C ASN A 321 -23.10 -32.22 -2.58
N LYS A 322 -23.32 -32.98 -1.50
CA LYS A 322 -24.62 -33.07 -0.82
C LYS A 322 -25.11 -31.73 -0.28
N THR A 323 -24.20 -30.91 0.26
CA THR A 323 -24.53 -29.59 0.82
C THR A 323 -25.06 -28.67 -0.28
N ALA A 324 -24.35 -28.58 -1.40
CA ALA A 324 -24.78 -27.78 -2.54
C ALA A 324 -26.14 -28.26 -3.09
N SER A 325 -26.33 -29.58 -3.25
CA SER A 325 -27.58 -30.14 -3.79
C SER A 325 -28.79 -29.87 -2.88
N LEU A 326 -28.62 -29.98 -1.56
CA LEU A 326 -29.69 -29.69 -0.60
C LEU A 326 -30.03 -28.20 -0.58
N ALA A 327 -29.01 -27.32 -0.55
CA ALA A 327 -29.20 -25.88 -0.56
C ALA A 327 -29.87 -25.40 -1.87
N GLU A 328 -29.41 -25.91 -3.02
CA GLU A 328 -30.01 -25.60 -4.32
C GLU A 328 -31.49 -26.02 -4.37
N LYS A 329 -31.83 -27.24 -3.95
CA LYS A 329 -33.21 -27.73 -3.92
C LYS A 329 -34.09 -26.93 -2.98
N ARG A 330 -33.55 -26.52 -1.82
CA ARG A 330 -34.26 -25.65 -0.86
C ARG A 330 -34.57 -24.30 -1.50
N LEU A 331 -33.56 -23.63 -2.05
CA LEU A 331 -33.73 -22.31 -2.64
C LEU A 331 -34.65 -22.32 -3.86
N ARG A 332 -34.57 -23.33 -4.74
CA ARG A 332 -35.48 -23.45 -5.89
C ARG A 332 -36.95 -23.49 -5.47
N LYS A 333 -37.28 -24.20 -4.38
CA LYS A 333 -38.65 -24.26 -3.85
C LYS A 333 -39.12 -22.93 -3.24
N SER A 334 -38.19 -22.16 -2.67
CA SER A 334 -38.49 -20.85 -2.06
C SER A 334 -38.57 -19.71 -3.08
N THR A 335 -38.01 -19.88 -4.29
CA THR A 335 -38.05 -18.88 -5.37
C THR A 335 -39.01 -19.22 -6.52
N SER A 336 -39.74 -20.35 -6.43
CA SER A 336 -40.81 -20.73 -7.38
C SER A 336 -42.15 -20.22 -6.89
#